data_AF-A0A422P199-F1
#
_entry.id   AF-A0A422P199-F1
#
_cell.length_a   1.000
_cell.length_b   1.000
_cell.length_c   1.000
_cell.angle_alpha   90.00
_cell.angle_beta   90.00
_cell.angle_gamma   90.00
#
_symmetry.space_group_name_H-M   'P 1'
#
loop_
_entity.id
_entity.type
_entity.pdbx_description
1 polymer ?
#
loop_
_entity_poly.entity_id
_entity_poly.type
_entity_poly.pdbx_seq_one_letter_code
_entity_poly.pdbx_strand_id
1 'polypeptide(L)'
;MPLEGFLRVAFAASVLFACVSAEECALARQLRESELKLFVDLSSPESTKQTPSECIRWHIGYWRYELCPGRWVRQYREVKEVIIEEHILGVQHQWHLNDKVGSRILQYIDGPQTVPGRLRDAGLTLNAENSLYSCAKERKGGREIQVDVLYPNGSPCETGSRRTSLLHFVCNENAHNPLVTLKEPSICEYDLTVAAATICKVIYGTSNIAFDLDDAGMKFVI
;
A
#
# COMPACT_ATOMS: atom_id res chain seq x y z
N MET A 1 24.90 11.16 -57.51
CA MET A 1 25.47 10.84 -56.19
C MET A 1 24.47 11.31 -55.13
N PRO A 2 23.62 10.43 -54.57
CA PRO A 2 22.84 10.76 -53.39
C PRO A 2 23.65 10.38 -52.13
N LEU A 3 23.68 11.26 -51.13
CA LEU A 3 24.08 10.88 -49.78
C LEU A 3 22.85 10.35 -49.05
N GLU A 4 22.90 9.08 -48.67
CA GLU A 4 21.98 8.44 -47.74
C GLU A 4 22.18 9.01 -46.33
N GLY A 5 21.09 9.48 -45.72
CA GLY A 5 21.00 9.80 -44.31
C GLY A 5 19.90 8.97 -43.68
N PHE A 6 20.27 7.84 -43.08
CA PHE A 6 19.37 6.94 -42.36
C PHE A 6 18.66 7.69 -41.21
N LEU A 7 17.36 7.91 -41.38
CA LEU A 7 16.46 8.34 -40.31
C LEU A 7 16.27 7.17 -39.34
N ARG A 8 17.01 7.16 -38.23
CA ARG A 8 16.78 6.22 -37.13
C ARG A 8 15.47 6.61 -36.44
N VAL A 9 14.39 5.93 -36.80
CA VAL A 9 13.12 5.96 -36.06
C VAL A 9 13.37 5.26 -34.72
N ALA A 10 13.53 6.04 -33.67
CA ALA A 10 13.48 5.53 -32.30
C ALA A 10 12.04 5.12 -32.01
N PHE A 11 11.79 3.80 -31.92
CA PHE A 11 10.59 3.28 -31.29
C PHE A 11 10.67 3.61 -29.80
N ALA A 12 10.16 4.78 -29.42
CA ALA A 12 9.76 5.00 -28.04
C ALA A 12 8.58 4.05 -27.78
N ALA A 13 8.81 3.01 -27.00
CA ALA A 13 7.74 2.21 -26.42
C ALA A 13 7.00 3.11 -25.42
N SER A 14 6.08 3.91 -25.94
CA SER A 14 5.05 4.57 -25.15
C SER A 14 4.22 3.48 -24.50
N VAL A 15 4.44 3.25 -23.22
CA VAL A 15 3.48 2.54 -22.38
C VAL A 15 2.19 3.35 -22.48
N LEU A 16 1.25 2.86 -23.29
CA LEU A 16 -0.10 3.38 -23.37
C LEU A 16 -0.75 3.11 -22.00
N PHE A 17 -0.63 4.05 -21.08
CA PHE A 17 -1.51 4.11 -19.92
C PHE A 17 -2.92 4.36 -20.47
N ALA A 18 -3.74 3.31 -20.45
CA ALA A 18 -5.14 3.42 -20.83
C ALA A 18 -5.87 4.21 -19.74
N CYS A 19 -6.71 5.18 -20.12
CA CYS A 19 -7.61 5.86 -19.19
C CYS A 19 -8.41 4.82 -18.39
N VAL A 20 -8.26 4.83 -17.06
CA VAL A 20 -9.05 3.98 -16.17
C VAL A 20 -10.37 4.67 -15.87
N SER A 21 -11.50 4.00 -16.09
CA SER A 21 -12.82 4.63 -15.90
C SER A 21 -13.21 4.75 -14.42
N ALA A 22 -14.14 5.66 -14.10
CA ALA A 22 -14.69 5.80 -12.74
C ALA A 22 -15.32 4.51 -12.20
N GLU A 23 -15.94 3.73 -13.07
CA GLU A 23 -16.58 2.45 -12.75
C GLU A 23 -15.52 1.37 -12.50
N GLU A 24 -14.42 1.37 -13.26
CA GLU A 24 -13.30 0.46 -13.09
C GLU A 24 -12.54 0.66 -11.77
N CYS A 25 -12.62 1.86 -11.16
CA CYS A 25 -12.03 2.15 -9.85
C CYS A 25 -13.00 2.02 -8.68
N ALA A 26 -14.28 1.70 -8.91
CA ALA A 26 -15.27 1.60 -7.83
C ALA A 26 -14.88 0.55 -6.77
N LEU A 27 -14.35 -0.59 -7.20
CA LEU A 27 -13.88 -1.65 -6.29
C LEU A 27 -12.62 -1.23 -5.51
N ALA A 28 -11.71 -0.48 -6.13
CA ALA A 28 -10.54 0.11 -5.46
C ALA A 28 -10.95 1.15 -4.40
N ARG A 29 -12.01 1.93 -4.65
CA ARG A 29 -12.60 2.83 -3.65
C ARG A 29 -13.17 2.05 -2.47
N GLN A 30 -14.00 1.05 -2.75
CA GLN A 30 -14.62 0.20 -1.74
C GLN A 30 -13.58 -0.51 -0.86
N LEU A 31 -12.52 -1.07 -1.47
CA LEU A 31 -11.44 -1.73 -0.74
C LEU A 31 -10.60 -0.76 0.08
N ARG A 32 -10.34 0.46 -0.41
CA ARG A 32 -9.58 1.48 0.33
C ARG A 32 -10.29 1.94 1.60
N GLU A 33 -11.59 2.11 1.59
CA GLU A 33 -12.33 2.53 2.80
C GLU A 33 -12.59 1.38 3.78
N SER A 34 -12.57 0.15 3.27
CA SER A 34 -12.85 -1.05 4.04
C SER A 34 -11.61 -1.82 4.44
N GLU A 35 -10.42 -1.39 4.03
CA GLU A 35 -9.18 -2.16 4.20
C GLU A 35 -8.94 -2.53 5.67
N LEU A 36 -9.22 -1.61 6.58
CA LEU A 36 -9.20 -1.88 8.02
C LEU A 36 -10.16 -3.02 8.39
N LYS A 37 -11.41 -2.96 7.93
CA LYS A 37 -12.46 -3.97 8.23
C LYS A 37 -12.13 -5.34 7.62
N LEU A 38 -11.43 -5.40 6.50
CA LEU A 38 -11.04 -6.66 5.83
C LEU A 38 -10.06 -7.51 6.62
N PHE A 39 -9.18 -6.86 7.37
CA PHE A 39 -8.08 -7.52 8.06
C PHE A 39 -8.23 -7.52 9.60
N VAL A 40 -9.31 -6.95 10.14
CA VAL A 40 -9.63 -6.95 11.59
C VAL A 40 -9.88 -8.37 12.12
N ASP A 41 -10.61 -9.21 11.36
CA ASP A 41 -11.02 -10.56 11.81
C ASP A 41 -9.96 -11.65 11.59
N LEU A 42 -8.83 -11.32 10.94
CA LEU A 42 -7.71 -12.27 10.78
C LEU A 42 -6.88 -12.45 12.07
N SER A 43 -7.31 -11.80 13.13
CA SER A 43 -6.87 -12.09 14.48
C SER A 43 -7.52 -13.38 14.99
N SER A 44 -6.79 -14.49 14.87
CA SER A 44 -7.23 -15.79 15.35
C SER A 44 -7.75 -15.74 16.80
N PRO A 45 -8.89 -16.40 17.11
CA PRO A 45 -9.36 -16.57 18.48
C PRO A 45 -8.51 -17.57 19.31
N GLU A 46 -7.46 -18.15 18.74
CA GLU A 46 -6.70 -19.27 19.33
C GLU A 46 -5.23 -18.96 19.68
N SER A 47 -4.87 -17.68 19.83
CA SER A 47 -3.57 -17.29 20.40
C SER A 47 -3.76 -16.60 21.75
N THR A 48 -3.83 -17.39 22.82
CA THR A 48 -3.68 -16.90 24.20
C THR A 48 -2.24 -16.41 24.43
N LYS A 49 -1.92 -15.23 23.88
CA LYS A 49 -0.83 -14.27 24.23
C LYS A 49 -0.35 -13.41 23.05
N GLN A 50 -1.06 -13.34 21.93
CA GLN A 50 -0.80 -12.31 20.91
C GLN A 50 -2.06 -11.51 20.69
N THR A 51 -2.03 -10.25 21.12
CA THR A 51 -3.02 -9.24 20.73
C THR A 51 -3.21 -9.28 19.21
N PRO A 52 -4.47 -9.27 18.71
CA PRO A 52 -4.82 -9.05 17.31
C PRO A 52 -3.89 -8.01 16.69
N SER A 53 -2.89 -8.42 15.90
CA SER A 53 -2.08 -7.42 15.21
C SER A 53 -2.87 -6.96 14.02
N GLU A 54 -3.47 -5.77 14.13
CA GLU A 54 -4.09 -4.96 13.07
C GLU A 54 -3.17 -4.69 11.85
N CYS A 55 -1.99 -5.31 11.80
CA CYS A 55 -0.96 -5.21 10.77
C CYS A 55 -0.37 -6.60 10.47
N ILE A 56 -0.02 -6.80 9.20
CA ILE A 56 0.64 -8.00 8.67
C ILE A 56 2.16 -7.78 8.72
N ARG A 57 2.91 -8.73 9.28
CA ARG A 57 4.38 -8.65 9.40
C ARG A 57 5.04 -9.82 8.74
N TRP A 58 6.16 -9.56 8.06
CA TRP A 58 7.01 -10.59 7.47
C TRP A 58 8.48 -10.14 7.51
N HIS A 59 9.38 -11.04 7.13
CA HIS A 59 10.82 -10.78 7.09
C HIS A 59 11.40 -11.22 5.75
N ILE A 60 12.33 -10.43 5.20
CA ILE A 60 13.08 -10.78 4.00
C ILE A 60 14.54 -10.40 4.26
N GLY A 61 15.39 -11.42 4.36
CA GLY A 61 16.80 -11.23 4.72
C GLY A 61 16.94 -10.56 6.08
N TYR A 62 17.64 -9.41 6.11
CA TYR A 62 17.95 -8.66 7.33
C TYR A 62 16.90 -7.58 7.68
N TRP A 63 15.86 -7.42 6.86
CA TRP A 63 14.78 -6.46 7.06
C TRP A 63 13.52 -7.13 7.61
N ARG A 64 12.88 -6.45 8.56
CA ARG A 64 11.48 -6.71 8.93
C ARG A 64 10.59 -5.77 8.15
N TYR A 65 9.43 -6.25 7.74
CA TYR A 65 8.42 -5.49 7.04
C TYR A 65 7.11 -5.55 7.79
N GLU A 66 6.35 -4.46 7.70
CA GLU A 66 5.02 -4.35 8.26
C GLU A 66 4.10 -3.61 7.28
N LEU A 67 2.99 -4.24 6.95
CA LEU A 67 1.85 -3.65 6.29
C LEU A 67 0.75 -3.46 7.33
N CYS A 68 0.40 -2.22 7.62
CA CYS A 68 -0.79 -1.90 8.40
C CYS A 68 -1.89 -1.44 7.43
N PRO A 69 -2.87 -2.29 7.12
CA PRO A 69 -3.97 -1.94 6.24
C PRO A 69 -4.62 -0.63 6.65
N GLY A 70 -4.99 0.22 5.69
CA GLY A 70 -5.54 1.55 6.01
C GLY A 70 -4.49 2.63 6.29
N ARG A 71 -3.23 2.26 6.55
CA ARG A 71 -2.27 3.17 7.20
C ARG A 71 -0.97 3.30 6.43
N TRP A 72 -0.07 2.32 6.53
CA TRP A 72 1.27 2.40 5.98
C TRP A 72 1.85 1.04 5.61
N VAL A 73 2.89 1.11 4.79
CA VAL A 73 3.86 0.05 4.60
C VAL A 73 5.21 0.54 5.10
N ARG A 74 5.94 -0.26 5.85
CA ARG A 74 7.28 0.10 6.31
C ARG A 74 8.22 -1.10 6.33
N GLN A 75 9.50 -0.80 6.21
CA GLN A 75 10.60 -1.72 6.53
C GLN A 75 11.42 -1.16 7.68
N TYR A 76 11.93 -2.02 8.55
CA TYR A 76 12.74 -1.61 9.68
C TYR A 76 13.71 -2.70 10.15
N ARG A 77 14.75 -2.27 10.86
CA ARG A 77 15.70 -3.13 11.58
C ARG A 77 15.58 -2.86 13.06
N GLU A 78 15.61 -3.95 13.83
CA GLU A 78 15.40 -3.93 15.27
C GLU A 78 16.51 -4.75 15.94
N VAL A 79 17.15 -4.15 16.94
CA VAL A 79 18.19 -4.77 17.77
C VAL A 79 17.84 -4.54 19.23
N LYS A 80 17.68 -5.63 20.00
CA LYS A 80 17.23 -5.57 21.41
C LYS A 80 15.96 -4.71 21.58
N GLU A 81 14.97 -4.92 20.71
CA GLU A 81 13.69 -4.21 20.70
C GLU A 81 13.77 -2.71 20.39
N VAL A 82 14.94 -2.21 20.01
CA VAL A 82 15.13 -0.83 19.56
C VAL A 82 15.20 -0.80 18.03
N ILE A 83 14.36 0.01 17.41
CA ILE A 83 14.38 0.26 15.97
C ILE A 83 15.59 1.15 15.67
N ILE A 84 16.56 0.58 14.96
CA ILE A 84 17.82 1.26 14.60
C ILE A 84 17.77 1.91 13.22
N GLU A 85 16.86 1.44 12.36
CA GLU A 85 16.66 1.96 11.02
C GLU A 85 15.24 1.66 10.55
N GLU A 86 14.60 2.62 9.89
CA GLU A 86 13.24 2.50 9.38
C GLU A 86 13.08 3.31 8.10
N HIS A 87 12.41 2.72 7.12
CA HIS A 87 11.93 3.41 5.93
C HIS A 87 10.44 3.14 5.77
N ILE A 88 9.65 4.21 5.63
CA ILE A 88 8.21 4.12 5.39
C ILE A 88 8.03 4.11 3.89
N LEU A 89 7.52 3.00 3.37
CA LEU A 89 7.46 2.71 1.93
C LEU A 89 6.22 3.32 1.27
N GLY A 90 5.26 3.78 2.07
CA GLY A 90 4.05 4.41 1.59
C GLY A 90 3.00 4.58 2.70
N VAL A 91 2.07 5.51 2.48
CA VAL A 91 0.99 5.87 3.40
C VAL A 91 -0.32 5.94 2.62
N GLN A 92 -1.41 5.40 3.16
CA GLN A 92 -2.71 5.39 2.49
C GLN A 92 -3.62 6.53 2.98
N HIS A 93 -4.16 6.43 4.20
CA HIS A 93 -5.03 7.44 4.78
C HIS A 93 -4.27 8.27 5.79
N GLN A 94 -3.87 9.49 5.41
CA GLN A 94 -3.07 10.38 6.26
C GLN A 94 -3.78 10.76 7.57
N TRP A 95 -5.12 10.75 7.59
CA TRP A 95 -5.95 11.10 8.75
C TRP A 95 -6.24 9.93 9.70
N HIS A 96 -6.18 8.67 9.22
CA HIS A 96 -6.31 7.47 10.06
C HIS A 96 -5.02 7.08 10.80
N LEU A 97 -3.94 7.85 10.61
CA LEU A 97 -2.66 7.56 11.23
C LEU A 97 -2.64 7.77 12.74
N ASN A 98 -3.56 8.52 13.32
CA ASN A 98 -3.56 8.81 14.77
C ASN A 98 -4.52 7.91 15.56
N ASP A 99 -4.85 6.73 15.05
CA ASP A 99 -5.68 5.76 15.77
C ASP A 99 -4.90 4.97 16.83
N LYS A 100 -5.50 3.89 17.37
CA LYS A 100 -4.85 3.05 18.39
C LYS A 100 -3.56 2.37 17.91
N VAL A 101 -3.42 2.12 16.61
CA VAL A 101 -2.20 1.52 16.04
C VAL A 101 -1.12 2.58 15.88
N GLY A 102 -1.46 3.72 15.26
CA GLY A 102 -0.49 4.77 15.02
C GLY A 102 -0.13 5.59 16.25
N SER A 103 -0.94 5.56 17.30
CA SER A 103 -0.59 6.14 18.61
C SER A 103 0.33 5.25 19.45
N ARG A 104 0.70 4.05 18.97
CA ARG A 104 1.65 3.18 19.68
C ARG A 104 3.04 3.80 19.68
N ILE A 105 3.60 3.94 20.87
CA ILE A 105 4.98 4.38 21.07
C ILE A 105 5.89 3.18 20.81
N LEU A 106 6.84 3.36 19.90
CA LEU A 106 7.89 2.42 19.57
C LEU A 106 9.23 2.98 20.06
N GLN A 107 10.15 2.09 20.39
CA GLN A 107 11.50 2.46 20.82
C GLN A 107 12.39 2.61 19.61
N TYR A 108 12.90 3.82 19.37
CA TYR A 108 13.89 4.09 18.33
C TYR A 108 15.23 4.45 18.96
N ILE A 109 16.30 4.36 18.15
CA ILE A 109 17.65 4.74 18.57
C ILE A 109 17.79 6.22 18.98
N ASP A 110 16.95 7.09 18.40
CA ASP A 110 16.84 8.52 18.69
C ASP A 110 15.77 8.86 19.74
N GLY A 111 15.14 7.84 20.33
CA GLY A 111 14.20 7.97 21.44
C GLY A 111 12.80 7.40 21.13
N PRO A 112 11.91 7.32 22.14
CA PRO A 112 10.57 6.80 21.94
C PRO A 112 9.74 7.73 21.04
N GLN A 113 9.16 7.18 19.97
CA GLN A 113 8.33 7.93 19.03
C GLN A 113 7.18 7.07 18.47
N THR A 114 6.29 7.70 17.71
CA THR A 114 5.23 7.01 16.96
C THR A 114 5.52 7.05 15.46
N VAL A 115 5.00 6.10 14.69
CA VAL A 115 5.15 6.11 13.21
C VAL A 115 4.61 7.41 12.59
N PRO A 116 3.44 7.96 12.99
CA PRO A 116 3.00 9.27 12.53
C PRO A 116 3.94 10.41 12.93
N GLY A 117 4.60 10.30 14.08
CA GLY A 117 5.66 11.23 14.50
C GLY A 117 6.82 11.23 13.51
N ARG A 118 7.35 10.06 13.18
CA ARG A 118 8.44 9.87 12.19
C ARG A 118 8.08 10.45 10.82
N LEU A 119 6.84 10.28 10.38
CA LEU A 119 6.34 10.85 9.13
C LEU A 119 6.34 12.39 9.14
N ARG A 120 5.91 13.00 10.25
CA ARG A 120 5.94 14.46 10.41
C ARG A 120 7.37 14.99 10.43
N ASP A 121 8.28 14.31 11.15
CA ASP A 121 9.71 14.67 11.19
C ASP A 121 10.35 14.53 9.81
N ALA A 122 9.86 13.60 8.99
CA ALA A 122 10.22 13.43 7.58
C ALA A 122 9.50 14.42 6.61
N GLY A 123 8.86 15.46 7.15
CA GLY A 123 8.23 16.53 6.39
C GLY A 123 6.90 16.16 5.72
N LEU A 124 6.22 15.10 6.16
CA LEU A 124 4.88 14.80 5.69
C LEU A 124 3.85 15.66 6.42
N THR A 125 3.10 16.48 5.68
CA THR A 125 1.93 17.17 6.21
C THR A 125 0.75 16.21 6.27
N LEU A 126 0.28 15.89 7.47
CA LEU A 126 -0.92 15.06 7.66
C LEU A 126 -2.15 15.97 7.59
N ASN A 127 -2.66 16.21 6.38
CA ASN A 127 -3.84 17.05 6.17
C ASN A 127 -5.01 16.19 5.66
N ALA A 128 -6.17 16.40 6.29
CA ALA A 128 -7.42 15.72 5.92
C ALA A 128 -7.97 16.17 4.56
N GLU A 129 -7.45 17.26 4.00
CA GLU A 129 -7.96 17.91 2.78
C GLU A 129 -7.36 17.34 1.49
N ASN A 130 -6.28 16.54 1.58
CA ASN A 130 -5.64 15.98 0.38
C ASN A 130 -6.17 14.56 0.09
N SER A 131 -7.44 14.51 -0.31
CA SER A 131 -8.17 13.29 -0.67
C SER A 131 -7.90 12.82 -2.11
N LEU A 132 -6.81 13.28 -2.75
CA LEU A 132 -6.52 12.96 -4.15
C LEU A 132 -6.11 11.48 -4.27
N TYR A 133 -6.88 10.70 -5.02
CA TYR A 133 -6.71 9.24 -5.13
C TYR A 133 -6.30 8.85 -6.56
N SER A 134 -5.48 7.81 -6.68
CA SER A 134 -5.04 7.23 -7.95
C SER A 134 -5.31 5.72 -7.91
N CYS A 135 -5.97 5.20 -8.94
CA CYS A 135 -6.18 3.78 -9.17
C CYS A 135 -5.41 3.36 -10.42
N ALA A 136 -4.86 2.15 -10.40
CA ALA A 136 -4.23 1.53 -11.55
C ALA A 136 -4.91 0.19 -11.82
N LYS A 137 -4.91 -0.24 -13.09
CA LYS A 137 -5.36 -1.57 -13.49
C LYS A 137 -4.33 -2.16 -14.42
N GLU A 138 -3.58 -3.15 -13.95
CA GLU A 138 -2.73 -3.92 -14.84
C GLU A 138 -3.60 -4.93 -15.62
N ARG A 139 -3.67 -4.81 -16.96
CA ARG A 139 -4.27 -5.84 -17.81
C ARG A 139 -3.33 -7.05 -17.92
N LYS A 140 -3.22 -7.87 -16.87
CA LYS A 140 -2.64 -9.21 -17.01
C LYS A 140 -3.72 -10.18 -17.48
N GLY A 141 -3.39 -11.00 -18.48
CA GLY A 141 -4.29 -12.00 -19.09
C GLY A 141 -4.57 -13.23 -18.21
N GLY A 142 -4.65 -13.05 -16.88
CA GLY A 142 -4.94 -14.11 -15.91
C GLY A 142 -6.38 -14.01 -15.38
N ARG A 143 -6.94 -15.14 -14.94
CA ARG A 143 -8.27 -15.24 -14.30
C ARG A 143 -8.32 -14.68 -12.87
N GLU A 144 -7.23 -14.10 -12.39
CA GLU A 144 -7.09 -13.70 -11.00
C GLU A 144 -7.62 -12.27 -10.83
N ILE A 145 -8.72 -12.14 -10.08
CA ILE A 145 -9.32 -10.84 -9.81
C ILE A 145 -8.49 -10.18 -8.71
N GLN A 146 -7.89 -9.04 -9.04
CA GLN A 146 -7.06 -8.25 -8.13
C GLN A 146 -7.54 -6.80 -8.08
N VAL A 147 -7.17 -6.12 -7.01
CA VAL A 147 -7.36 -4.67 -6.86
C VAL A 147 -6.08 -4.00 -6.42
N ASP A 148 -5.73 -2.93 -7.13
CA ASP A 148 -4.49 -2.23 -6.92
C ASP A 148 -4.76 -0.93 -6.14
N VAL A 149 -4.00 -0.72 -5.06
CA VAL A 149 -4.10 0.46 -4.18
C VAL A 149 -2.74 1.12 -4.04
N LEU A 150 -2.68 2.42 -4.32
CA LEU A 150 -1.46 3.21 -4.19
C LEU A 150 -1.30 3.72 -2.75
N TYR A 151 -0.12 3.49 -2.18
CA TYR A 151 0.37 4.02 -0.92
C TYR A 151 1.52 5.00 -1.20
N PRO A 152 1.23 6.29 -1.48
CA PRO A 152 2.25 7.30 -1.77
C PRO A 152 2.86 7.90 -0.51
N ASN A 153 3.77 8.87 -0.68
CA ASN A 153 4.22 9.78 0.37
C ASN A 153 4.91 9.12 1.57
N GLY A 154 5.71 8.08 1.31
CA GLY A 154 6.60 7.49 2.31
C GLY A 154 7.74 8.42 2.74
N SER A 155 8.72 7.85 3.44
CA SER A 155 9.93 8.56 3.86
C SER A 155 10.76 9.00 2.64
N PRO A 156 11.51 10.12 2.74
CA PRO A 156 12.39 10.59 1.68
C PRO A 156 13.41 9.53 1.25
N CYS A 157 13.50 9.33 -0.06
CA CYS A 157 14.51 8.52 -0.73
C CYS A 157 15.84 9.27 -0.82
N GLU A 158 16.94 8.55 -1.03
CA GLU A 158 18.25 9.13 -1.30
C GLU A 158 18.28 9.99 -2.58
N THR A 159 17.40 9.69 -3.53
CA THR A 159 17.23 10.43 -4.79
C THR A 159 16.44 11.73 -4.64
N GLY A 160 15.89 12.02 -3.46
CA GLY A 160 15.02 13.18 -3.19
C GLY A 160 13.53 12.94 -3.43
N SER A 161 13.15 11.86 -4.12
CA SER A 161 11.75 11.43 -4.25
C SER A 161 11.21 10.85 -2.94
N ARG A 162 9.89 10.74 -2.79
CA ARG A 162 9.29 9.98 -1.68
C ARG A 162 9.07 8.52 -2.08
N ARG A 163 9.32 7.60 -1.14
CA ARG A 163 9.01 6.19 -1.33
C ARG A 163 7.51 5.99 -1.58
N THR A 164 7.20 5.10 -2.51
CA THR A 164 5.81 4.81 -2.92
C THR A 164 5.63 3.31 -3.10
N SER A 165 4.50 2.78 -2.62
CA SER A 165 4.15 1.37 -2.75
C SER A 165 2.86 1.18 -3.55
N LEU A 166 2.85 0.24 -4.49
CA LEU A 166 1.65 -0.26 -5.16
C LEU A 166 1.27 -1.60 -4.54
N LEU A 167 0.07 -1.69 -3.98
CA LEU A 167 -0.43 -2.91 -3.33
C LEU A 167 -1.47 -3.59 -4.21
N HIS A 168 -1.19 -4.83 -4.58
CA HIS A 168 -2.08 -5.73 -5.30
C HIS A 168 -2.80 -6.64 -4.32
N PHE A 169 -4.06 -6.34 -4.01
CA PHE A 169 -4.93 -7.20 -3.22
C PHE A 169 -5.53 -8.28 -4.11
N VAL A 170 -5.17 -9.52 -3.85
CA VAL A 170 -5.53 -10.68 -4.67
C VAL A 170 -6.46 -11.60 -3.88
N CYS A 171 -7.60 -11.96 -4.48
CA CYS A 171 -8.45 -12.99 -3.90
C CYS A 171 -7.76 -14.36 -4.02
N ASN A 172 -7.55 -15.02 -2.88
CA ASN A 172 -7.10 -16.40 -2.83
C ASN A 172 -7.85 -17.15 -1.72
N GLU A 173 -8.82 -17.97 -2.10
CA GLU A 173 -9.67 -18.73 -1.17
C GLU A 173 -8.87 -19.70 -0.28
N ASN A 174 -7.69 -20.14 -0.71
CA ASN A 174 -6.84 -21.04 0.06
C ASN A 174 -5.98 -20.31 1.10
N ALA A 175 -5.81 -18.99 0.94
CA ALA A 175 -4.98 -18.16 1.81
C ALA A 175 -5.77 -17.67 3.03
N HIS A 176 -5.97 -18.55 4.00
CA HIS A 176 -6.66 -18.23 5.26
C HIS A 176 -5.92 -17.16 6.07
N ASN A 177 -4.59 -17.15 6.00
CA ASN A 177 -3.75 -16.06 6.49
C ASN A 177 -3.20 -15.26 5.30
N PRO A 178 -3.02 -13.93 5.41
CA PRO A 178 -2.48 -13.13 4.33
C PRO A 178 -1.08 -13.57 3.90
N LEU A 179 -0.92 -13.83 2.61
CA LEU A 179 0.36 -14.09 1.96
C LEU A 179 0.85 -12.81 1.31
N VAL A 180 2.03 -12.34 1.72
CA VAL A 180 2.62 -11.10 1.20
C VAL A 180 3.86 -11.39 0.37
N THR A 181 3.88 -10.86 -0.86
CA THR A 181 5.07 -10.82 -1.73
C THR A 181 5.48 -9.36 -1.90
N LEU A 182 6.78 -9.08 -1.86
CA LEU A 182 7.34 -7.74 -2.04
C LEU A 182 8.41 -7.77 -3.13
N LYS A 183 8.39 -6.76 -4.00
CA LYS A 183 9.42 -6.47 -5.00
C LYS A 183 9.76 -4.98 -4.97
N GLU A 184 11.01 -4.65 -5.29
CA GLU A 184 11.47 -3.28 -5.53
C GLU A 184 11.86 -3.18 -7.01
N PRO A 185 10.90 -2.96 -7.93
CA PRO A 185 11.18 -2.90 -9.36
C PRO A 185 12.08 -1.73 -9.74
N SER A 186 12.02 -0.62 -8.97
CA SER A 186 12.88 0.53 -9.14
C SER A 186 13.17 1.15 -7.77
N ILE A 187 14.20 2.00 -7.70
CA ILE A 187 14.64 2.60 -6.43
C ILE A 187 13.49 3.40 -5.81
N CYS A 188 13.12 3.05 -4.58
CA CYS A 188 12.06 3.70 -3.82
C CYS A 188 10.63 3.52 -4.39
N GLU A 189 10.45 2.59 -5.33
CA GLU A 189 9.15 2.09 -5.75
C GLU A 189 9.02 0.64 -5.34
N TYR A 190 7.93 0.32 -4.64
CA TYR A 190 7.68 -1.00 -4.09
C TYR A 190 6.40 -1.57 -4.68
N ASP A 191 6.43 -2.84 -5.03
CA ASP A 191 5.31 -3.62 -5.56
C ASP A 191 5.03 -4.74 -4.56
N LEU A 192 3.87 -4.67 -3.92
CA LEU A 192 3.43 -5.61 -2.90
C LEU A 192 2.21 -6.37 -3.41
N THR A 193 2.24 -7.69 -3.32
CA THR A 193 1.04 -8.53 -3.54
C THR A 193 0.57 -9.11 -2.22
N VAL A 194 -0.68 -8.87 -1.85
CA VAL A 194 -1.33 -9.38 -0.64
C VAL A 194 -2.46 -10.32 -1.08
N ALA A 195 -2.26 -11.62 -0.91
CA ALA A 195 -3.26 -12.63 -1.24
C ALA A 195 -3.93 -13.17 0.03
N ALA A 196 -5.26 -13.14 0.10
CA ALA A 196 -6.02 -13.61 1.25
C ALA A 196 -7.46 -14.02 0.88
N ALA A 197 -8.04 -14.95 1.65
CA ALA A 197 -9.43 -15.38 1.48
C ALA A 197 -10.44 -14.29 1.88
N THR A 198 -10.08 -13.39 2.80
CA THR A 198 -10.94 -12.26 3.19
C THR A 198 -11.14 -11.25 2.05
N ILE A 199 -10.15 -11.11 1.15
CA ILE A 199 -10.23 -10.23 -0.02
C ILE A 199 -11.32 -10.74 -0.98
N CYS A 200 -11.49 -12.06 -1.11
CA CYS A 200 -12.53 -12.67 -1.94
C CYS A 200 -13.95 -12.24 -1.52
N LYS A 201 -14.20 -12.03 -0.22
CA LYS A 201 -15.52 -11.61 0.28
C LYS A 201 -15.95 -10.25 -0.27
N VAL A 202 -15.00 -9.32 -0.41
CA VAL A 202 -15.27 -8.01 -1.00
C VAL A 202 -15.31 -8.09 -2.53
N ILE A 203 -14.37 -8.81 -3.14
CA ILE A 203 -14.33 -8.96 -4.60
C ILE A 203 -15.60 -9.60 -5.16
N TYR A 204 -16.14 -10.63 -4.50
CA TYR A 204 -17.36 -11.31 -4.92
C TYR A 204 -18.65 -10.65 -4.40
N GLY A 205 -18.56 -9.54 -3.66
CA GLY A 205 -19.74 -8.84 -3.13
C GLY A 205 -20.55 -9.65 -2.12
N THR A 206 -19.97 -10.68 -1.50
CA THR A 206 -20.64 -11.54 -0.51
C THR A 206 -20.54 -10.98 0.91
N SER A 207 -19.88 -9.84 1.10
CA SER A 207 -19.78 -9.15 2.39
C SER A 207 -20.91 -8.14 2.60
N ASN A 208 -21.58 -8.17 3.75
CA ASN A 208 -22.56 -7.16 4.19
C ASN A 208 -21.92 -5.83 4.66
N ILE A 209 -20.71 -5.51 4.20
CA ILE A 209 -20.09 -4.23 4.57
C ILE A 209 -20.82 -3.16 3.74
N ALA A 210 -21.75 -2.44 4.37
CA ALA A 210 -22.43 -1.29 3.76
C ALA A 210 -21.48 -0.09 3.72
N PHE A 211 -21.44 0.61 2.58
CA PHE A 211 -20.55 1.73 2.30
C PHE A 211 -21.38 2.95 1.92
N ASP A 212 -21.26 4.02 2.71
CA ASP A 212 -21.82 5.32 2.37
C ASP A 212 -20.64 6.16 1.88
N LEU A 213 -20.65 6.51 0.59
CA LEU A 213 -19.55 7.12 -0.13
C LEU A 213 -20.05 8.41 -0.80
N ASP A 214 -19.44 9.56 -0.49
CA ASP A 214 -19.77 10.86 -1.10
C ASP A 214 -18.74 11.22 -2.21
N ASP A 215 -19.24 11.63 -3.37
CA ASP A 215 -18.52 11.76 -4.66
C ASP A 215 -17.80 13.10 -4.87
N ALA A 216 -17.84 14.02 -3.89
CA ALA A 216 -17.46 15.42 -4.10
C ALA A 216 -15.95 15.70 -4.33
N GLY A 217 -15.05 14.72 -4.20
CA GLY A 217 -13.59 14.93 -4.14
C GLY A 217 -12.75 14.47 -5.34
N MET A 218 -13.33 14.30 -6.53
CA MET A 218 -12.79 13.36 -7.53
C MET A 218 -12.00 13.94 -8.74
N LYS A 219 -10.78 13.45 -9.04
CA LYS A 219 -10.05 13.67 -10.32
C LYS A 219 -9.39 12.37 -10.84
N PHE A 220 -9.53 12.13 -12.15
CA PHE A 220 -9.03 10.95 -12.84
C PHE A 220 -7.57 11.14 -13.28
N VAL A 221 -6.71 10.17 -12.98
CA VAL A 221 -5.34 10.15 -13.51
C VAL A 221 -5.43 9.76 -14.99
N ILE A 222 -4.95 10.66 -15.85
CA ILE A 222 -4.75 10.47 -17.29
C ILE A 222 -3.38 9.85 -17.49
#